data_AF-A0A327KBH1-F1
#
_entry.id   AF-A0A327KBH1-F1
#
_cell.length_a   1.000
_cell.length_b   1.000
_cell.length_c   1.000
_cell.angle_alpha   90.00
_cell.angle_beta   90.00
_cell.angle_gamma   90.00
#
_symmetry.space_group_name_H-M   'P 1'
#
loop_
_entity.id
_entity.type
_entity.pdbx_description
1 polymer ?
#
loop_
_entity_poly.entity_id
_entity_poly.type
_entity_poly.pdbx_seq_one_letter_code
_entity_poly.pdbx_strand_id
1 'polypeptide(L)'
;MRVLVAFLVLLGTAPAIAGTDFNAFVADLRRSERIITAALHAGDRGSLKTEQTRLLKLYSKMLDETEQRDDRRASCGLAATSLSNMAIYIDLPPARALVAIEDGEKSYRRHVADCERYIRKAGGSRR
;
A
#
# COMPACT_ATOMS: atom_id res chain seq x y z
N MET A 1 -60.16 12.14 -5.25
CA MET A 1 -58.86 11.89 -4.60
C MET A 1 -57.87 11.42 -5.68
N ARG A 2 -56.85 12.21 -6.01
CA ARG A 2 -55.83 11.88 -7.01
C ARG A 2 -54.66 11.20 -6.30
N VAL A 3 -54.41 9.93 -6.59
CA VAL A 3 -53.22 9.20 -6.10
C VAL A 3 -52.11 9.38 -7.13
N LEU A 4 -51.08 10.15 -6.77
CA LEU A 4 -49.85 10.32 -7.52
C LEU A 4 -48.98 9.06 -7.34
N VAL A 5 -48.78 8.31 -8.43
CA VAL A 5 -47.80 7.22 -8.49
C VAL A 5 -46.44 7.85 -8.79
N ALA A 6 -45.58 7.93 -7.78
CA ALA A 6 -44.21 8.40 -7.94
C ALA A 6 -43.33 7.25 -8.49
N PHE A 7 -42.75 7.50 -9.65
CA PHE A 7 -41.69 6.70 -10.27
C PHE A 7 -40.48 6.63 -9.33
N LEU A 8 -40.18 5.45 -8.77
CA LEU A 8 -38.95 5.18 -8.06
C LEU A 8 -37.92 4.65 -9.05
N VAL A 9 -37.07 5.57 -9.52
CA VAL A 9 -35.89 5.29 -10.33
C VAL A 9 -34.94 4.43 -9.48
N LEU A 10 -34.82 3.15 -9.84
CA LEU A 10 -33.78 2.25 -9.37
C LEU A 10 -32.44 2.69 -9.97
N LEU A 11 -31.83 3.71 -9.37
CA LEU A 11 -30.42 4.04 -9.56
C LEU A 11 -29.60 2.88 -8.99
N GLY A 12 -28.97 2.13 -9.88
CA GLY A 12 -28.12 0.99 -9.55
C GLY A 12 -27.05 1.38 -8.53
N THR A 13 -27.08 0.72 -7.38
CA THR A 13 -25.91 0.64 -6.51
C THR A 13 -24.93 -0.31 -7.15
N ALA A 14 -24.00 0.24 -7.94
CA ALA A 14 -22.78 -0.47 -8.31
C ALA A 14 -22.13 -1.02 -7.02
N PRO A 15 -21.69 -2.28 -7.00
CA PRO A 15 -21.14 -2.89 -5.80
C PRO A 15 -19.91 -2.08 -5.35
N ALA A 16 -19.99 -1.49 -4.16
CA ALA A 16 -18.82 -0.99 -3.47
C ALA A 16 -17.89 -2.19 -3.27
N ILE A 17 -16.71 -2.17 -3.89
CA ILE A 17 -15.65 -3.15 -3.67
C ILE A 17 -15.25 -3.02 -2.19
N ALA A 18 -15.91 -3.82 -1.34
CA ALA A 18 -15.62 -3.98 0.07
C ALA A 18 -14.35 -4.82 0.20
N GLY A 19 -13.27 -4.37 0.84
CA GLY A 19 -13.09 -3.16 1.60
C GLY A 19 -11.66 -3.13 2.12
N THR A 20 -10.71 -2.73 1.27
CA THR A 20 -9.36 -2.41 1.72
C THR A 20 -9.36 -0.97 2.21
N ASP A 21 -9.15 -0.75 3.50
CA ASP A 21 -8.89 0.60 4.01
C ASP A 21 -7.47 1.02 3.60
N PHE A 22 -7.39 1.66 2.43
CA PHE A 22 -6.13 2.13 1.89
C PHE A 22 -5.47 3.23 2.74
N ASN A 23 -6.24 4.00 3.52
CA ASN A 23 -5.66 5.01 4.41
C ASN A 23 -4.97 4.34 5.60
N ALA A 24 -5.62 3.33 6.19
CA ALA A 24 -4.99 2.51 7.23
C ALA A 24 -3.74 1.78 6.69
N PHE A 25 -3.79 1.32 5.44
CA PHE A 25 -2.64 0.70 4.77
C PHE A 25 -1.45 1.67 4.61
N VAL A 26 -1.69 2.91 4.17
CA VAL A 26 -0.63 3.93 4.07
C VAL A 26 -0.05 4.25 5.44
N ALA A 27 -0.89 4.37 6.48
CA ALA A 27 -0.42 4.59 7.84
C ALA A 27 0.47 3.44 8.33
N ASP A 28 0.09 2.20 8.00
CA ASP A 28 0.87 1.00 8.32
C ASP A 28 2.19 0.92 7.56
N LEU A 29 2.22 1.30 6.27
CA LEU A 29 3.47 1.43 5.51
C LEU A 29 4.44 2.43 6.16
N ARG A 30 3.95 3.60 6.57
CA ARG A 30 4.77 4.62 7.25
C ARG A 30 5.27 4.12 8.61
N ARG A 31 4.51 3.27 9.29
CA ARG A 31 4.97 2.60 10.52
C ARG A 31 6.12 1.65 10.22
N SER A 32 6.00 0.80 9.21
CA SER A 32 7.08 -0.10 8.79
C SER A 32 8.32 0.64 8.36
N GLU A 33 8.19 1.73 7.60
CA GLU A 33 9.32 2.58 7.20
C GLU A 33 10.13 2.99 8.44
N ARG A 34 9.49 3.56 9.46
CA ARG A 34 10.18 3.96 10.71
C ARG A 34 10.88 2.80 11.41
N ILE A 35 10.24 1.62 11.46
CA ILE A 35 10.82 0.43 12.09
C ILE A 35 12.03 -0.07 11.29
N ILE A 36 11.91 -0.14 9.97
CA ILE A 36 12.98 -0.59 9.08
C ILE A 36 14.17 0.37 9.16
N THR A 37 13.94 1.68 9.07
CA THR A 37 15.00 2.67 9.20
C THR A 37 15.71 2.55 10.56
N ALA A 38 14.95 2.46 11.66
CA ALA A 38 15.54 2.27 12.99
C ALA A 38 16.33 0.96 13.10
N ALA A 39 15.80 -0.14 12.57
CA ALA A 39 16.46 -1.44 12.60
C ALA A 39 17.70 -1.50 11.71
N LEU A 40 17.71 -0.81 10.55
CA LEU A 40 18.89 -0.65 9.70
C LEU A 40 19.99 0.11 10.45
N HIS A 41 19.66 1.22 11.14
CA HIS A 41 20.63 1.96 11.94
C HIS A 41 21.17 1.16 13.14
N ALA A 42 20.32 0.34 13.77
CA ALA A 42 20.70 -0.49 14.91
C ALA A 42 21.38 -1.81 14.52
N GLY A 43 21.38 -2.18 13.23
CA GLY A 43 21.81 -3.51 12.78
C GLY A 43 20.90 -4.65 13.24
N ASP A 44 19.63 -4.35 13.60
CA ASP A 44 18.67 -5.31 14.14
C ASP A 44 18.05 -6.17 13.03
N ARG A 45 18.74 -7.25 12.68
CA ARG A 45 18.28 -8.25 11.70
C ARG A 45 16.95 -8.91 12.09
N GLY A 46 16.65 -9.02 13.38
CA GLY A 46 15.42 -9.65 13.86
C GLY A 46 14.19 -8.83 13.49
N SER A 47 14.24 -7.52 13.76
CA SER A 47 13.18 -6.59 13.38
C SER A 47 13.04 -6.46 11.86
N LEU A 48 14.15 -6.43 11.11
CA LEU A 48 14.12 -6.39 9.65
C LEU A 48 13.41 -7.62 9.04
N LYS A 49 13.78 -8.83 9.48
CA LYS A 49 13.16 -10.06 8.98
C LYS A 49 11.66 -10.14 9.34
N THR A 50 11.31 -9.66 10.52
CA THR A 50 9.92 -9.60 11.00
C THR A 50 9.09 -8.68 10.10
N GLU A 51 9.56 -7.46 9.88
CA GLU A 51 8.87 -6.49 9.02
C GLU A 51 8.85 -6.92 7.56
N GLN A 52 9.93 -7.52 7.04
CA GLN A 52 9.95 -8.10 5.69
C GLN A 52 8.83 -9.12 5.50
N THR A 53 8.75 -10.11 6.40
CA THR A 53 7.73 -11.18 6.32
C THR A 53 6.32 -10.59 6.38
N ARG A 54 6.12 -9.60 7.25
CA ARG A 54 4.84 -8.90 7.42
C ARG A 54 4.44 -8.13 6.16
N LEU A 55 5.37 -7.39 5.57
CA LEU A 55 5.17 -6.60 4.35
C LEU A 55 4.90 -7.48 3.12
N LEU A 56 5.57 -8.63 3.00
CA LEU A 56 5.28 -9.59 1.93
C LEU A 56 3.87 -10.18 2.04
N LYS A 57 3.41 -10.49 3.25
CA LYS A 57 2.01 -10.91 3.49
C LYS A 57 1.01 -9.81 3.13
N LEU A 58 1.31 -8.57 3.50
CA LEU A 58 0.51 -7.41 3.12
C LEU A 58 0.45 -7.23 1.60
N TYR A 59 1.59 -7.33 0.91
CA TYR A 59 1.66 -7.29 -0.55
C TYR A 59 0.82 -8.40 -1.21
N SER A 60 0.96 -9.64 -0.76
CA SER A 60 0.16 -10.77 -1.27
C SER A 60 -1.34 -10.52 -1.12
N LYS A 61 -1.77 -10.02 0.06
CA LYS A 61 -3.17 -9.65 0.30
C LYS A 61 -3.67 -8.58 -0.69
N MET A 62 -2.81 -7.64 -1.10
CA MET A 62 -3.17 -6.63 -2.08
C MET A 62 -3.31 -7.20 -3.51
N LEU A 63 -2.63 -8.31 -3.82
CA LEU A 63 -2.68 -9.00 -5.11
C LEU A 63 -3.82 -10.03 -5.22
N ASP A 64 -4.16 -10.72 -4.13
CA ASP A 64 -5.16 -11.81 -4.12
C ASP A 64 -6.61 -11.32 -4.30
N GLU A 65 -6.87 -10.01 -4.23
CA GLU A 65 -8.19 -9.44 -4.51
C GLU A 65 -8.36 -9.27 -6.04
N THR A 66 -8.74 -10.37 -6.68
CA THR A 66 -8.53 -10.72 -8.10
C THR A 66 -9.45 -10.11 -9.16
N GLU A 67 -10.32 -9.12 -8.89
CA GLU A 67 -11.26 -8.70 -9.94
C GLU A 67 -11.06 -7.32 -10.58
N GLN A 68 -10.27 -6.40 -9.99
CA GLN A 68 -9.90 -5.18 -10.70
C GLN A 68 -8.47 -4.77 -10.37
N ARG A 69 -7.64 -4.62 -11.41
CA ARG A 69 -6.37 -3.87 -11.34
C ARG A 69 -6.68 -2.41 -11.03
N ASP A 70 -6.96 -2.13 -9.77
CA ASP A 70 -7.12 -0.79 -9.24
C ASP A 70 -5.72 -0.20 -9.03
N ASP A 71 -5.45 0.95 -9.66
CA ASP A 71 -4.17 1.67 -9.54
C ASP A 71 -3.78 1.93 -8.08
N ARG A 72 -4.77 2.04 -7.17
CA ARG A 72 -4.55 2.08 -5.72
C ARG A 72 -3.86 0.81 -5.24
N ARG A 73 -4.44 -0.36 -5.52
CA ARG A 73 -3.90 -1.65 -5.07
C ARG A 73 -2.49 -1.89 -5.61
N ALA A 74 -2.29 -1.63 -6.90
CA ALA A 74 -1.00 -1.78 -7.55
C ALA A 74 0.07 -0.90 -6.89
N SER A 75 -0.22 0.40 -6.72
CA SER A 75 0.76 1.35 -6.17
C SER A 75 1.03 1.10 -4.69
N CYS A 76 0.00 0.83 -3.89
CA CYS A 76 0.17 0.52 -2.48
C CYS A 76 0.91 -0.83 -2.29
N GLY A 77 0.64 -1.82 -3.14
CA GLY A 77 1.38 -3.08 -3.16
C GLY A 77 2.87 -2.89 -3.48
N LEU A 78 3.19 -2.12 -4.52
CA LEU A 78 4.59 -1.81 -4.88
C LEU A 78 5.33 -1.06 -3.77
N ALA A 79 4.65 -0.19 -3.02
CA ALA A 79 5.22 0.45 -1.85
C ALA A 79 5.59 -0.58 -0.75
N ALA A 80 4.71 -1.54 -0.47
CA ALA A 80 5.00 -2.61 0.48
C ALA A 80 6.18 -3.48 0.04
N THR A 81 6.24 -3.85 -1.24
CA THR A 81 7.37 -4.62 -1.80
C THR A 81 8.69 -3.85 -1.70
N SER A 82 8.67 -2.55 -2.00
CA SER A 82 9.87 -1.70 -1.92
C SER A 82 10.44 -1.67 -0.49
N LEU A 83 9.59 -1.48 0.52
CA LEU A 83 10.03 -1.58 1.93
C LEU A 83 10.53 -2.98 2.29
N SER A 84 9.85 -4.03 1.81
CA SER A 84 10.29 -5.40 2.10
C SER A 84 11.68 -5.69 1.53
N ASN A 85 12.02 -5.13 0.37
CA ASN A 85 13.33 -5.29 -0.24
C ASN A 85 14.43 -4.57 0.56
N MET A 86 14.14 -3.38 1.10
CA MET A 86 15.07 -2.66 1.97
C MET A 86 15.49 -3.50 3.20
N ALA A 87 14.56 -4.28 3.74
CA ALA A 87 14.83 -5.17 4.87
C ALA A 87 15.76 -6.36 4.54
N ILE A 88 15.95 -6.69 3.25
CA ILE A 88 16.84 -7.77 2.78
C ILE A 88 18.28 -7.27 2.58
N TYR A 89 18.45 -5.99 2.26
CA TYR A 89 19.74 -5.45 1.83
C TYR A 89 20.82 -5.44 2.92
N ILE A 90 20.48 -5.72 4.18
CA ILE A 90 21.46 -5.89 5.27
C ILE A 90 22.41 -7.08 5.05
N ASP A 91 22.03 -8.04 4.21
CA ASP A 91 22.88 -9.19 3.87
C ASP A 91 23.82 -8.90 2.68
N LEU A 92 23.73 -7.71 2.07
CA LEU A 92 24.65 -7.28 1.02
C LEU A 92 25.96 -6.71 1.59
N PRO A 93 27.06 -6.75 0.81
CA PRO A 93 28.26 -6.00 1.16
C PRO A 93 27.95 -4.50 1.39
N PRO A 94 28.59 -3.82 2.35
CA PRO A 94 28.17 -2.49 2.82
C PRO A 94 27.96 -1.44 1.71
N ALA A 95 28.87 -1.36 0.74
CA ALA A 95 28.76 -0.42 -0.37
C ALA A 95 27.56 -0.71 -1.29
N ARG A 96 27.22 -1.99 -1.49
CA ARG A 96 26.04 -2.41 -2.27
C ARG A 96 24.76 -2.24 -1.48
N ALA A 97 24.80 -2.48 -0.17
CA ALA A 97 23.68 -2.28 0.73
C ALA A 97 23.24 -0.81 0.74
N LEU A 98 24.20 0.13 0.82
CA LEU A 98 23.90 1.57 0.85
C LEU A 98 23.14 2.01 -0.41
N VAL A 99 23.66 1.68 -1.60
CA VAL A 99 23.00 2.02 -2.88
C VAL A 99 21.62 1.38 -2.98
N ALA A 100 21.50 0.10 -2.62
CA ALA A 100 20.21 -0.60 -2.69
C ALA A 100 19.17 -0.02 -1.72
N ILE A 101 19.59 0.40 -0.52
CA ILE A 101 18.73 1.06 0.47
C ILE A 101 18.24 2.41 -0.08
N GLU A 102 19.12 3.23 -0.64
CA GLU A 102 18.76 4.54 -1.22
C GLU A 102 17.78 4.39 -2.39
N ASP A 103 18.04 3.46 -3.31
CA ASP A 103 17.15 3.17 -4.44
C ASP A 103 15.80 2.59 -3.98
N GLY A 104 15.84 1.72 -2.97
CA GLY A 104 14.65 1.16 -2.33
C GLY A 104 13.79 2.22 -1.67
N GLU A 105 14.40 3.15 -0.94
CA GLU A 105 13.71 4.27 -0.28
C GLU A 105 13.09 5.22 -1.32
N LYS A 106 13.83 5.56 -2.38
CA LYS A 106 13.32 6.38 -3.47
C LYS A 106 12.12 5.73 -4.15
N SER A 107 12.18 4.43 -4.42
CA SER A 107 11.09 3.66 -5.02
C SER A 107 9.88 3.61 -4.09
N TYR A 108 10.09 3.34 -2.80
CA TYR A 108 9.06 3.37 -1.78
C TYR A 108 8.31 4.71 -1.74
N ARG A 109 9.05 5.83 -1.60
CA ARG A 109 8.47 7.17 -1.53
C ARG A 109 7.61 7.48 -2.75
N ARG A 110 8.09 7.10 -3.94
CA ARG A 110 7.33 7.27 -5.19
C ARG A 110 6.02 6.47 -5.16
N HIS A 111 6.08 5.19 -4.80
CA HIS A 111 4.90 4.32 -4.79
C HIS A 111 3.89 4.71 -3.72
N VAL A 112 4.32 5.20 -2.56
CA VAL A 112 3.42 5.79 -1.55
C VAL A 112 2.71 7.02 -2.08
N ALA A 113 3.44 7.94 -2.72
CA ALA A 113 2.84 9.15 -3.30
C ALA A 113 1.81 8.80 -4.39
N ASP A 114 2.12 7.81 -5.24
CA ASP A 114 1.19 7.30 -6.25
C ASP A 114 -0.05 6.65 -5.59
N CYS A 115 0.15 5.78 -4.59
CA CYS A 115 -0.91 5.16 -3.79
C CYS A 115 -1.86 6.23 -3.20
N GLU A 116 -1.33 7.23 -2.50
CA GLU A 116 -2.09 8.34 -1.93
C GLU A 116 -2.82 9.19 -2.99
N ARG A 117 -2.20 9.41 -4.15
CA ARG A 117 -2.84 10.11 -5.28
C ARG A 117 -4.06 9.33 -5.78
N TYR A 118 -3.94 8.02 -5.98
CA TYR A 118 -5.05 7.20 -6.45
C TYR A 118 -6.17 7.07 -5.41
N ILE A 119 -5.82 6.98 -4.11
CA ILE A 119 -6.80 7.00 -3.01
C ILE A 119 -7.63 8.28 -3.05
N ARG A 120 -6.97 9.45 -3.17
CA ARG A 120 -7.66 10.74 -3.26
C ARG A 120 -8.54 10.85 -4.50
N LYS A 121 -8.05 10.42 -5.67
CA LYS A 121 -8.81 10.45 -6.93
C LYS A 121 -10.10 9.62 -6.82
N ALA A 122 -10.03 8.44 -6.21
CA ALA A 122 -11.20 7.60 -6.00
C ALA A 122 -12.19 8.17 -4.96
N GLY A 123 -11.69 8.91 -3.96
CA GLY A 123 -12.53 9.65 -3.00
C GLY A 123 -13.19 10.90 -3.59
N GLY A 124 -12.55 11.57 -4.55
CA GLY A 124 -13.07 12.75 -5.24
C GLY A 124 -14.07 12.44 -6.35
N SER A 125 -14.06 11.23 -6.92
CA SER A 125 -14.98 10.80 -7.98
C SER A 125 -16.42 10.50 -7.51
N ARG A 126 -16.72 10.68 -6.21
CA ARG A 126 -18.07 10.52 -5.63
C ARG A 126 -18.80 11.85 -5.38
N ARG A 127 -18.39 12.94 -6.03
CA ARG A 127 -19.06 14.24 -5.97
C ARG A 127 -19.67 14.59 -7.31
#